data_AF-A0A6S7H387-F1
#
_entry.id   AF-A0A6S7H387-F1
#
_cell.length_a   1.000
_cell.length_b   1.000
_cell.length_c   1.000
_cell.angle_alpha   90.00
_cell.angle_beta   90.00
_cell.angle_gamma   90.00
#
_symmetry.space_group_name_H-M   'P 1'
#
loop_
_entity.id
_entity.type
_entity.pdbx_description
1 polymer ?
#
loop_
_entity_poly.entity_id
_entity_poly.type
_entity_poly.pdbx_seq_one_letter_code
_entity_poly.pdbx_strand_id
1 'polypeptide(L)'
;MAATEETEIILDCKLLALGVTDLTEFGLYLKVDKAKIGGQTKVKIMKVIRTELEKIINTFDSDEQTNEYLKGLIDFLDENAQPKPSDEEGNTLKPSSELEKLEIELKAIESQQKAIEEKLLQAKQSENIPKSSGSSPTVADSTKMKLGLAGNNFT
;
A
#
# COMPACT_ATOMS: atom_id res chain seq x y z
N MET A 1 29.81 38.16 -6.11
CA MET A 1 30.46 36.89 -6.52
C MET A 1 30.57 35.86 -5.39
N ALA A 2 31.50 35.92 -4.42
CA ALA A 2 31.69 34.80 -3.46
C ALA A 2 30.46 34.42 -2.61
N ALA A 3 29.65 35.40 -2.19
CA ALA A 3 28.47 35.14 -1.34
C ALA A 3 27.32 34.44 -2.09
N THR A 4 27.19 34.65 -3.39
CA THR A 4 26.12 34.03 -4.21
C THR A 4 26.44 32.55 -4.46
N GLU A 5 27.70 32.25 -4.78
CA GLU A 5 28.18 30.88 -4.98
C GLU A 5 28.04 30.03 -3.72
N GLU A 6 28.35 30.58 -2.54
CA GLU A 6 28.11 29.90 -1.25
C GLU A 6 26.63 29.59 -1.03
N THR A 7 25.74 30.54 -1.36
CA THR A 7 24.29 30.37 -1.17
C THR A 7 23.73 29.30 -2.12
N GLU A 8 24.22 29.25 -3.37
CA GLU A 8 23.87 28.19 -4.33
C GLU A 8 24.29 26.80 -3.83
N ILE A 9 25.52 26.68 -3.30
CA ILE A 9 26.01 25.43 -2.73
C ILE A 9 25.14 24.98 -1.54
N ILE A 10 24.75 25.90 -0.66
CA ILE A 10 23.89 25.59 0.49
C ILE A 10 22.52 25.10 0.01
N LEU A 11 21.91 25.77 -0.97
CA LEU A 11 20.64 25.36 -1.54
C LEU A 11 20.75 23.96 -2.17
N ASP A 12 21.80 23.71 -2.94
CA ASP A 12 22.05 22.41 -3.57
C ASP A 12 22.21 21.29 -2.54
N CYS A 13 22.94 21.53 -1.45
CA CYS A 13 23.07 20.59 -0.34
C CYS A 13 21.71 20.27 0.29
N LYS A 14 20.86 21.28 0.50
CA LYS A 14 19.50 21.07 1.04
C LYS A 14 18.64 20.26 0.07
N LEU A 15 18.63 20.60 -1.22
CA LEU A 15 17.91 19.83 -2.25
C LEU A 15 18.37 18.37 -2.31
N LEU A 16 19.66 18.11 -2.12
CA LEU A 16 20.21 16.75 -2.05
C LEU A 16 19.74 15.97 -0.83
N ALA A 17 19.46 16.63 0.29
CA ALA A 17 18.95 15.98 1.50
C ALA A 17 17.46 15.60 1.41
N LEU A 18 16.69 16.24 0.52
CA LEU A 18 15.24 16.04 0.41
C LEU A 18 14.82 14.69 -0.16
N GLY A 19 13.64 14.21 0.25
CA GLY A 19 12.96 13.08 -0.37
C GLY A 19 12.32 13.44 -1.72
N VAL A 20 11.85 12.43 -2.47
CA VAL A 20 11.14 12.63 -3.75
C VAL A 20 9.87 13.48 -3.57
N THR A 21 9.14 13.26 -2.48
CA THR A 21 7.92 14.02 -2.16
C THR A 21 8.24 15.50 -1.93
N ASP A 22 9.18 15.78 -1.04
CA ASP A 22 9.55 17.16 -0.68
C ASP A 22 10.14 17.91 -1.87
N LEU A 23 10.94 17.23 -2.71
CA LEU A 23 11.41 17.79 -3.99
C LEU A 23 10.27 18.08 -4.97
N THR A 24 9.26 17.22 -5.02
CA THR A 24 8.09 17.46 -5.89
C THR A 24 7.32 18.69 -5.41
N GLU A 25 7.10 18.81 -4.11
CA GLU A 25 6.42 19.98 -3.51
C GLU A 25 7.21 21.27 -3.73
N PHE A 26 8.53 21.23 -3.52
CA PHE A 26 9.41 22.36 -3.83
C PHE A 26 9.37 22.74 -5.31
N GLY A 27 9.37 21.75 -6.22
CA GLY A 27 9.20 21.99 -7.65
C GLY A 27 7.86 22.69 -7.97
N LEU A 28 6.77 22.30 -7.31
CA LEU A 28 5.47 22.96 -7.47
C LEU A 28 5.48 24.39 -6.90
N TYR A 29 6.18 24.63 -5.80
CA TYR A 29 6.39 25.98 -5.25
C TYR A 29 7.11 26.89 -6.28
N LEU A 30 8.11 26.34 -6.98
CA LEU A 30 8.77 27.00 -8.11
C LEU A 30 7.92 27.09 -9.39
N LYS A 31 6.64 26.71 -9.33
CA LYS A 31 5.70 26.68 -10.47
C LYS A 31 6.14 25.76 -11.62
N VAL A 32 6.95 24.75 -11.33
CA VAL A 32 7.24 23.68 -12.29
C VAL A 32 5.98 22.87 -12.55
N ASP A 33 5.72 22.57 -13.83
CA ASP A 33 4.58 21.73 -14.22
C ASP A 33 4.64 20.35 -13.54
N LYS A 34 3.54 19.99 -12.84
CA LYS A 34 3.38 18.69 -12.17
C LYS A 34 3.62 17.52 -13.11
N ALA A 35 3.31 17.62 -14.41
CA ALA A 35 3.57 16.55 -15.38
C ALA A 35 5.07 16.27 -15.59
N LYS A 36 5.94 17.25 -15.32
CA LYS A 36 7.40 17.11 -15.49
C LYS A 36 8.10 16.50 -14.28
N ILE A 37 7.49 16.57 -13.10
CA ILE A 37 8.11 16.14 -11.83
C ILE A 37 7.32 15.04 -11.11
N GLY A 38 6.01 14.92 -11.35
CA GLY A 38 5.17 13.91 -10.73
C GLY A 38 5.53 12.50 -11.16
N GLY A 39 5.73 11.60 -10.18
CA GLY A 39 6.10 10.21 -10.41
C GLY A 39 7.50 10.00 -11.01
N GLN A 40 8.31 11.06 -11.09
CA GLN A 40 9.69 10.97 -11.58
C GLN A 40 10.66 10.56 -10.48
N THR A 41 11.85 10.12 -10.87
CA THR A 41 12.94 9.83 -9.94
C THR A 41 13.53 11.12 -9.36
N LYS A 42 14.11 11.04 -8.16
CA LYS A 42 14.81 12.15 -7.49
C LYS A 42 15.73 12.92 -8.43
N VAL A 43 16.59 12.20 -9.16
CA VAL A 43 17.55 12.79 -10.10
C VAL A 43 16.87 13.57 -11.23
N LYS A 44 15.75 13.07 -11.77
CA LYS A 44 15.01 13.80 -12.81
C LYS A 44 14.36 15.06 -12.26
N ILE A 45 13.75 14.97 -11.07
CA ILE A 45 13.10 16.13 -10.42
C ILE A 45 14.14 17.22 -10.14
N MET A 46 15.29 16.85 -9.55
CA MET A 46 16.39 17.80 -9.30
C MET A 46 16.90 18.48 -10.57
N LYS A 47 17.03 17.75 -11.68
CA LYS A 47 17.41 18.34 -12.97
C LYS A 47 16.41 19.40 -13.42
N VAL A 48 15.11 19.10 -13.34
CA VAL A 48 14.07 20.05 -13.73
C VAL A 48 14.07 21.28 -12.82
N ILE A 49 14.21 21.09 -11.50
CA ILE A 49 14.29 22.18 -10.53
C ILE A 49 15.49 23.08 -10.84
N ARG A 50 16.70 22.53 -11.04
CA ARG A 50 17.89 23.33 -11.36
C ARG A 50 17.71 24.11 -12.65
N THR A 51 17.18 23.48 -13.70
CA THR A 51 16.90 24.19 -14.95
C THR A 51 15.89 25.33 -14.76
N GLU A 52 14.91 25.18 -13.87
CA GLU A 52 13.97 26.27 -13.59
C GLU A 52 14.59 27.38 -12.74
N LEU A 53 15.41 27.03 -11.74
CA LEU A 53 16.17 28.00 -10.94
C LEU A 53 17.13 28.82 -11.81
N GLU A 54 17.88 28.17 -12.70
CA GLU A 54 18.76 28.86 -13.65
C GLU A 54 17.99 29.88 -14.51
N LYS A 55 16.79 29.52 -15.00
CA LYS A 55 15.97 30.48 -15.76
C LYS A 55 15.57 31.68 -14.92
N ILE A 56 15.12 31.46 -13.68
CA ILE A 56 14.69 32.55 -12.79
C ILE A 56 15.88 33.44 -12.44
N ILE A 57 17.02 32.86 -12.07
CA ILE A 57 18.23 33.59 -11.70
C ILE A 57 18.74 34.44 -12.88
N ASN A 58 18.70 33.90 -14.10
CA ASN A 58 19.07 34.63 -15.31
C ASN A 58 18.15 35.82 -15.64
N THR A 59 17.02 35.99 -14.94
CA THR A 59 16.17 37.18 -15.06
C THR A 59 16.54 38.31 -14.11
N PHE A 60 17.45 38.08 -13.15
CA PHE A 60 17.89 39.10 -12.21
C PHE A 60 19.07 39.91 -12.76
N ASP A 61 19.04 41.22 -12.52
CA ASP A 61 20.04 42.17 -13.03
C ASP A 61 21.22 42.36 -12.07
N SER A 62 21.21 41.71 -10.90
CA SER A 62 22.26 41.85 -9.89
C SER A 62 22.45 40.60 -9.01
N ASP A 63 23.68 40.39 -8.56
CA ASP A 63 24.05 39.34 -7.61
C ASP A 63 23.25 39.42 -6.29
N GLU A 64 22.89 40.63 -5.84
CA GLU A 64 22.15 40.87 -4.60
C GLU A 64 20.73 40.28 -4.68
N GLN A 65 20.02 40.52 -5.79
CA GLN A 65 18.68 39.95 -6.04
C GLN A 65 18.73 38.44 -6.12
N THR A 66 19.73 37.89 -6.81
CA THR A 66 19.95 36.44 -6.86
C THR A 66 20.17 35.88 -5.46
N ASN A 67 21.02 36.51 -4.66
CA ASN A 67 21.32 36.04 -3.30
C ASN A 67 20.08 36.09 -2.39
N GLU A 68 19.32 37.18 -2.41
CA GLU A 68 18.09 37.32 -1.63
C GLU A 68 17.05 36.27 -2.02
N TYR A 69 16.88 36.03 -3.33
CA TYR A 69 15.98 34.99 -3.83
C TYR A 69 16.40 33.60 -3.35
N LEU A 70 17.68 33.25 -3.49
CA LEU A 70 18.22 31.95 -3.07
C LEU A 70 18.08 31.74 -1.55
N LYS A 71 18.30 32.80 -0.74
CA LYS A 71 18.05 32.76 0.70
C LYS A 71 16.58 32.50 1.03
N GLY A 72 15.66 33.16 0.33
CA GLY A 72 14.23 32.90 0.50
C GLY A 72 13.84 31.44 0.18
N LEU A 73 14.51 30.81 -0.79
CA LEU A 73 14.32 29.38 -1.07
C LEU A 73 14.89 28.50 0.04
N ILE A 74 16.03 28.86 0.60
CA ILE A 74 16.63 28.16 1.74
C ILE A 74 15.71 28.24 2.96
N ASP A 75 15.22 29.43 3.29
CA ASP A 75 14.31 29.65 4.41
C ASP A 75 13.00 28.86 4.21
N PHE A 76 12.45 28.88 3.00
CA PHE A 76 11.30 28.04 2.65
C PHE A 76 11.56 26.56 2.93
N LEU A 77 12.73 26.04 2.54
CA LEU A 77 13.10 24.65 2.80
C LEU A 77 13.30 24.38 4.29
N ASP A 78 13.86 25.30 5.07
CA ASP A 78 14.04 25.12 6.51
C ASP A 78 12.71 25.11 7.28
N GLU A 79 11.73 25.88 6.82
CA GLU A 79 10.39 25.92 7.40
C GLU A 79 9.52 24.73 6.99
N ASN A 80 9.62 24.29 5.71
CA ASN A 80 8.65 23.36 5.13
C ASN A 80 9.22 21.96 4.90
N ALA A 81 10.53 21.81 4.79
CA ALA A 81 11.19 20.54 4.54
C ALA A 81 12.01 20.12 5.76
N GLN A 82 11.30 19.61 6.77
CA GLN A 82 11.97 18.95 7.89
C GLN A 82 12.64 17.66 7.36
N PRO A 83 13.95 17.45 7.59
CA PRO A 83 14.58 16.20 7.24
C PRO A 83 13.85 15.08 7.99
N LYS A 84 13.24 14.16 7.24
CA LYS A 84 12.75 12.91 7.86
C LYS A 84 13.97 12.26 8.49
N PRO A 85 13.89 11.83 9.77
CA PRO A 85 15.00 11.16 10.40
C PRO A 85 15.43 10.02 9.49
N SER A 86 16.72 9.97 9.19
CA SER A 86 17.32 8.87 8.45
C SER A 86 18.08 8.04 9.46
N ASP A 87 18.05 6.72 9.34
CA ASP A 87 18.94 5.87 10.16
C ASP A 87 20.41 6.15 9.81
N GLU A 88 21.33 5.64 10.62
CA GLU A 88 22.78 5.83 10.42
C GLU A 88 23.28 5.31 9.05
N GLU A 89 22.47 4.50 8.35
CA GLU A 89 22.71 4.03 6.98
C GLU A 89 22.10 4.90 5.87
N GLY A 90 21.46 6.03 6.21
CA GLY A 90 20.91 6.97 5.24
C GLY A 90 19.63 6.49 4.55
N ASN A 91 18.95 5.48 5.10
CA ASN A 91 17.58 5.22 4.69
C ASN A 91 16.67 6.24 5.37
N THR A 92 15.86 6.94 4.56
CA THR A 92 14.72 7.69 5.10
C THR A 92 13.88 6.72 5.93
N LEU A 93 13.71 6.99 7.25
CA LEU A 93 12.74 6.26 8.05
C LEU A 93 11.41 6.37 7.30
N LYS A 94 10.96 5.24 6.75
CA LYS A 94 9.63 5.17 6.15
C LYS A 94 8.66 5.72 7.19
N PRO A 95 7.74 6.62 6.81
CA PRO A 95 6.76 7.10 7.77
C PRO A 95 6.07 5.85 8.33
N SER A 96 6.19 5.64 9.65
CA SER A 96 5.68 4.45 10.32
C SER A 96 4.23 4.17 9.95
N SER A 97 3.48 5.23 9.59
CA SER A 97 2.09 5.20 9.17
C SER A 97 1.79 4.41 7.89
N GLU A 98 2.68 4.31 6.90
CA GLU A 98 2.41 3.51 5.70
C GLU A 98 2.67 2.02 5.92
N LEU A 99 3.74 1.68 6.63
CA LEU A 99 4.01 0.30 7.03
C LEU A 99 2.97 -0.22 8.02
N GLU A 100 2.54 0.61 8.97
CA GLU A 100 1.48 0.28 9.92
C GLU A 100 0.12 0.10 9.20
N LYS A 101 -0.21 0.95 8.22
CA LYS A 101 -1.39 0.76 7.36
C LYS A 101 -1.33 -0.55 6.58
N LEU A 102 -0.18 -0.86 5.97
CA LEU A 102 0.00 -2.11 5.24
C LEU A 102 -0.05 -3.32 6.17
N GLU A 103 0.45 -3.23 7.41
CA GLU A 103 0.35 -4.31 8.39
C GLU A 103 -1.10 -4.54 8.86
N ILE A 104 -1.87 -3.46 9.06
CA ILE A 104 -3.30 -3.54 9.37
C ILE A 104 -4.06 -4.18 8.20
N GLU A 105 -3.77 -3.78 6.96
CA GLU A 105 -4.39 -4.33 5.76
C GLU A 105 -4.03 -5.80 5.55
N LEU A 106 -2.77 -6.18 5.81
CA LEU A 106 -2.32 -7.57 5.76
C LEU A 106 -3.05 -8.44 6.79
N LYS A 107 -3.16 -7.98 8.04
CA LYS A 107 -3.92 -8.69 9.10
C LYS A 107 -5.40 -8.86 8.73
N ALA A 108 -6.00 -7.86 8.08
CA ALA A 108 -7.38 -7.94 7.61
C ALA A 108 -7.52 -9.01 6.50
N ILE A 109 -6.59 -9.06 5.55
CA ILE A 109 -6.57 -10.09 4.48
C ILE A 109 -6.38 -11.49 5.06
N GLU A 110 -5.44 -11.68 5.99
CA GLU A 110 -5.21 -12.98 6.65
C GLU A 110 -6.46 -13.46 7.41
N SER A 111 -7.17 -12.55 8.08
CA SER A 111 -8.43 -12.87 8.76
C SER A 111 -9.53 -13.28 7.77
N GLN A 112 -9.65 -12.57 6.64
CA GLN A 112 -10.59 -12.94 5.58
C GLN A 112 -10.26 -14.30 4.96
N GLN A 113 -8.97 -14.59 4.74
CA GLN A 113 -8.53 -15.88 4.21
C GLN A 113 -8.92 -17.03 5.14
N LYS A 114 -8.70 -16.90 6.46
CA LYS A 114 -9.15 -17.90 7.44
C LYS A 114 -10.67 -18.11 7.41
N ALA A 115 -11.44 -17.02 7.34
CA ALA A 115 -12.90 -17.12 7.28
C ALA A 115 -13.37 -17.81 5.98
N ILE A 116 -12.68 -17.60 4.86
CA ILE A 116 -12.94 -18.31 3.61
C ILE A 116 -12.59 -19.78 3.74
N GLU A 117 -11.43 -20.12 4.30
CA GLU A 117 -10.99 -21.51 4.52
C GLU A 117 -11.96 -22.28 5.41
N GLU A 118 -12.46 -21.69 6.51
CA GLU A 118 -13.47 -22.31 7.37
C GLU A 118 -14.79 -22.57 6.64
N LYS A 119 -15.27 -21.61 5.85
CA LYS A 119 -16.48 -21.79 5.02
C LYS A 119 -16.28 -22.87 3.96
N LEU A 120 -15.09 -22.97 3.38
CA LEU A 120 -14.74 -24.01 2.41
C LEU A 120 -14.68 -25.39 3.08
N LEU A 121 -14.19 -25.47 4.31
CA LEU A 121 -14.19 -26.69 5.11
C LEU A 121 -15.62 -27.14 5.45
N GLN A 122 -16.48 -26.19 5.88
CA GLN A 122 -17.89 -26.46 6.16
C GLN A 122 -18.66 -26.88 4.91
N ALA A 123 -18.41 -26.24 3.76
CA ALA A 123 -19.00 -26.64 2.49
C ALA A 123 -18.61 -28.08 2.12
N LYS A 124 -17.33 -28.45 2.25
CA LYS A 124 -16.84 -29.81 2.02
C LYS A 124 -17.43 -30.83 3.01
N GLN A 125 -17.67 -30.45 4.26
CA GLN A 125 -18.35 -31.31 5.23
C GLN A 125 -19.84 -31.48 4.90
N SER A 126 -20.50 -30.44 4.40
CA SER A 126 -21.90 -30.52 3.96
C SER A 126 -22.11 -31.33 2.68
N GLU A 127 -21.07 -31.49 1.86
CA GLU A 127 -21.09 -32.31 0.64
C GLU A 127 -20.87 -33.81 0.93
N ASN A 128 -20.51 -34.17 2.17
CA ASN A 128 -20.18 -35.53 2.58
C ASN A 128 -21.29 -36.16 3.44
N ILE A 129 -22.55 -36.03 3.02
CA ILE A 129 -23.66 -36.83 3.55
C ILE A 129 -23.70 -38.16 2.79
N PRO A 130 -23.27 -39.29 3.37
CA PRO A 130 -23.48 -40.59 2.75
C PRO A 130 -24.99 -40.88 2.71
N LYS A 131 -25.54 -41.06 1.50
CA LYS A 131 -26.77 -41.82 1.32
C LYS A 131 -26.48 -43.30 1.61
N SER A 132 -26.41 -43.71 2.89
CA SER A 132 -26.59 -45.12 3.23
C SER A 132 -26.93 -45.36 4.70
N SER A 133 -27.98 -46.18 4.87
CA SER A 133 -28.24 -47.16 5.93
C SER A 133 -28.66 -46.69 7.33
N GLY A 134 -29.97 -46.82 7.60
CA GLY A 134 -30.52 -47.43 8.81
C GLY A 134 -31.79 -48.17 8.39
N SER A 135 -32.02 -49.46 8.63
CA SER A 135 -31.85 -50.18 9.88
C SER A 135 -31.87 -51.71 9.68
N SER A 136 -31.06 -52.43 10.46
CA SER A 136 -31.18 -53.87 10.81
C SER A 136 -31.01 -53.98 12.33
N PRO A 137 -31.25 -55.13 13.00
CA PRO A 137 -32.24 -56.20 12.79
C PRO A 137 -33.04 -56.48 14.09
N THR A 138 -34.14 -57.24 14.03
CA THR A 138 -34.72 -57.88 15.24
C THR A 138 -34.99 -59.36 14.96
N VAL A 139 -34.74 -60.17 15.97
CA VAL A 139 -34.38 -61.60 15.93
C VAL A 139 -35.56 -62.47 16.38
N ALA A 140 -35.64 -63.68 15.81
CA ALA A 140 -36.28 -64.91 16.33
C ALA A 140 -37.81 -64.92 16.46
N ASP A 141 -38.53 -66.04 16.38
CA ASP A 141 -38.32 -67.42 15.93
C ASP A 141 -39.71 -68.09 16.09
N SER A 142 -40.01 -69.05 15.21
CA SER A 142 -40.96 -70.16 15.37
C SER A 142 -42.41 -69.92 15.84
N THR A 143 -43.37 -70.27 14.98
CA THR A 143 -44.47 -71.19 15.32
C THR A 143 -45.06 -71.81 14.04
N LYS A 144 -44.81 -73.10 13.83
CA LYS A 144 -45.65 -73.99 13.00
C LYS A 144 -47.07 -73.96 13.57
N MET A 145 -48.11 -73.97 12.72
CA MET A 145 -49.25 -74.89 12.83
C MET A 145 -50.09 -74.84 11.54
N LYS A 146 -50.53 -76.04 11.20
CA LYS A 146 -51.27 -76.51 10.03
C LYS A 146 -52.78 -76.45 10.34
N LEU A 147 -53.60 -76.07 9.36
CA LEU A 147 -55.06 -76.30 9.14
C LEU A 147 -55.49 -75.19 8.14
N GLY A 148 -56.06 -75.41 6.97
CA GLY A 148 -56.97 -76.46 6.52
C GLY A 148 -58.34 -75.83 6.21
N LEU A 149 -58.76 -75.95 4.94
CA LEU A 149 -60.12 -75.88 4.36
C LEU A 149 -60.61 -74.63 3.61
N ALA A 150 -60.93 -74.91 2.33
CA ALA A 150 -62.10 -74.52 1.51
C ALA A 150 -62.38 -73.02 1.31
N GLY A 151 -62.57 -72.48 0.10
CA GLY A 151 -63.19 -73.06 -1.08
C GLY A 151 -64.48 -72.27 -1.39
N ASN A 152 -64.65 -71.89 -2.67
CA ASN A 152 -65.85 -71.37 -3.35
C ASN A 152 -66.17 -69.87 -3.15
N ASN A 153 -66.53 -69.07 -4.16
CA ASN A 153 -67.16 -69.29 -5.47
C ASN A 153 -66.73 -68.18 -6.46
N PHE A 154 -66.66 -68.47 -7.77
CA PHE A 154 -67.27 -67.61 -8.81
C PHE A 154 -67.37 -68.38 -10.14
N THR A 155 -68.63 -68.68 -10.51
CA THR A 155 -69.22 -69.07 -11.81
C THR A 155 -68.59 -70.19 -12.64
#